data_AF-A0A163QTN9-F1
#
_entry.id   AF-A0A163QTN9-F1
#
_cell.length_a   1.000
_cell.length_b   1.000
_cell.length_c   1.000
_cell.angle_alpha   90.00
_cell.angle_beta   90.00
_cell.angle_gamma   90.00
#
_symmetry.space_group_name_H-M   'P 1'
#
loop_
_entity.id
_entity.type
_entity.pdbx_description
1 polymer ?
#
loop_
_entity_poly.entity_id
_entity_poly.type
_entity_poly.pdbx_seq_one_letter_code
_entity_poly.pdbx_strand_id
1 'polypeptide(L)'
;MILKDLKQLKKLMVIQGDISGRELARIAGYRSHTYVQRLLRGEVKTLEAEPALRISKHFGVGVDDLFLVGASSNAGRSHQGSGTAAMRKSAA
;
A
#
# COMPACT_ATOMS: atom_id res chain seq x y z
N MET A 1 5.86 9.36 2.53
CA MET A 1 5.78 8.18 1.64
C MET A 1 4.35 7.64 1.63
N ILE A 2 3.89 7.09 0.50
CA ILE A 2 2.55 6.49 0.37
C ILE A 2 2.72 5.00 0.10
N LEU A 3 2.11 4.14 0.91
CA LEU A 3 2.09 2.69 0.69
C LEU A 3 1.39 2.38 -0.62
N LYS A 4 2.09 1.70 -1.54
CA LYS A 4 1.61 1.39 -2.88
C LYS A 4 0.57 0.26 -2.87
N ASP A 5 0.89 -0.84 -2.19
CA ASP A 5 0.01 -2.00 -2.07
C ASP A 5 0.10 -2.64 -0.67
N LEU A 6 -1.02 -2.58 0.06
CA LEU A 6 -1.16 -3.21 1.37
C LEU A 6 -1.09 -4.74 1.31
N LYS A 7 -1.57 -5.36 0.24
CA LYS A 7 -1.53 -6.82 0.07
C LYS A 7 -0.09 -7.28 -0.12
N GLN A 8 0.71 -6.54 -0.89
CA GLN A 8 2.13 -6.81 -1.07
C GLN A 8 2.90 -6.73 0.25
N LEU A 9 2.67 -5.69 1.06
CA LEU A 9 3.26 -5.58 2.39
C LEU A 9 2.90 -6.79 3.28
N LYS A 10 1.62 -7.16 3.34
CA LYS A 10 1.17 -8.33 4.12
C LYS A 10 1.78 -9.64 3.63
N LYS A 11 1.91 -9.81 2.32
CA LYS A 11 2.56 -10.98 1.73
C LYS A 11 4.02 -11.10 2.16
N LEU A 12 4.76 -9.99 2.14
CA LEU A 12 6.15 -9.95 2.62
C LEU A 12 6.25 -10.29 4.11
N MET A 13 5.34 -9.76 4.93
CA MET A 13 5.27 -10.08 6.37
C MET A 13 5.11 -11.58 6.63
N VAL A 14 4.27 -12.26 5.85
CA VAL A 14 4.06 -13.72 5.96
C VAL A 14 5.30 -14.48 5.49
N ILE A 15 5.81 -14.17 4.30
CA ILE A 15 6.94 -14.90 3.68
C ILE A 15 8.21 -14.85 4.54
N GLN A 16 8.47 -13.73 5.21
CA GLN A 16 9.70 -13.54 5.98
C GLN A 16 9.60 -14.01 7.45
N GLY A 17 8.56 -14.76 7.81
CA GLY A 17 8.41 -15.38 9.13
C GLY A 17 7.27 -14.81 9.97
N ASP A 18 6.11 -14.58 9.36
CA ASP A 18 4.88 -14.14 10.05
C ASP A 18 5.05 -12.91 10.96
N ILE A 19 5.66 -11.87 10.40
CA ILE A 19 5.92 -10.60 11.09
C ILE A 19 4.61 -10.01 11.61
N SER A 20 4.48 -9.90 12.93
CA SER A 20 3.32 -9.26 13.55
C SER A 20 3.32 -7.74 13.35
N GLY A 21 2.17 -7.09 13.47
CA GLY A 21 2.10 -5.61 13.42
C GLY A 21 2.90 -4.92 14.54
N ARG A 22 3.13 -5.60 15.66
CA ARG A 22 4.02 -5.09 16.73
C ARG A 22 5.48 -5.14 16.32
N GLU A 23 5.89 -6.20 15.62
CA GLU A 23 7.25 -6.32 15.10
C GLU A 23 7.49 -5.34 13.96
N LEU A 24 6.54 -5.21 13.02
CA LEU A 24 6.61 -4.22 11.96
C LEU A 24 6.76 -2.79 12.51
N ALA A 25 6.09 -2.47 13.61
CA ALA A 25 6.26 -1.19 14.30
C ALA A 25 7.66 -0.98 14.86
N ARG A 26 8.27 -2.02 15.47
CA ARG A 26 9.65 -1.97 15.95
C ARG A 26 10.64 -1.76 14.81
N ILE A 27 10.49 -2.50 13.71
CA ILE A 27 11.29 -2.35 12.49
C ILE A 27 11.20 -0.93 11.95
N ALA A 28 9.99 -0.38 11.90
CA ALA A 28 9.72 0.98 11.43
C ALA A 28 10.22 2.07 12.39
N GLY A 29 10.70 1.73 13.59
CA GLY A 29 11.18 2.67 14.61
C GLY A 29 10.08 3.33 15.44
N TYR A 30 8.84 2.83 15.41
CA TYR A 30 7.75 3.36 16.21
C TYR A 30 7.77 2.79 17.64
N ARG A 31 7.53 3.67 18.62
CA ARG A 31 7.34 3.28 20.03
C ARG A 31 6.00 2.57 20.26
N SER A 32 4.99 2.88 19.45
CA SER A 32 3.67 2.27 19.52
C SER A 32 3.28 1.67 18.16
N HIS A 33 2.60 0.54 18.22
CA HIS A 33 2.10 -0.16 17.04
C HIS A 33 0.76 0.39 16.52
N THR A 34 0.15 1.37 17.21
CA THR A 34 -1.16 1.93 16.81
C THR A 34 -1.15 2.44 15.37
N TYR A 35 -0.14 3.22 14.99
CA TYR A 35 -0.06 3.77 13.63
C TYR A 35 0.10 2.67 12.57
N VAL A 36 0.95 1.68 12.84
CA VAL A 36 1.15 0.53 11.96
C VAL A 36 -0.11 -0.33 11.85
N GLN A 37 -0.88 -0.51 12.93
CA GLN A 37 -2.16 -1.23 12.86
C GLN A 37 -3.15 -0.50 11.95
N ARG A 38 -3.24 0.83 12.03
CA ARG A 38 -4.06 1.64 11.12
C ARG A 38 -3.63 1.48 9.67
N LEU A 39 -2.31 1.44 9.42
CA LEU A 39 -1.74 1.16 8.09
C LEU A 39 -2.15 -0.24 7.61
N LEU A 40 -2.01 -1.26 8.47
CA LEU A 40 -2.32 -2.65 8.14
C LEU A 40 -3.83 -2.90 7.95
N ARG A 41 -4.67 -2.05 8.51
CA ARG A 41 -6.12 -2.01 8.29
C ARG A 41 -6.53 -1.20 7.07
N GLY A 42 -5.60 -0.43 6.48
CA GLY A 42 -5.87 0.47 5.36
C GLY A 42 -6.56 1.78 5.75
N GLU A 43 -6.64 2.09 7.06
CA GLU A 43 -7.20 3.35 7.56
C GLU A 43 -6.30 4.54 7.27
N VAL A 44 -4.99 4.30 7.17
CA VAL A 44 -3.99 5.25 6.67
C VAL A 44 -3.18 4.57 5.58
N LYS A 45 -2.68 5.36 4.63
CA LYS A 45 -1.79 4.89 3.56
C LYS A 45 -0.44 5.59 3.57
N THR A 46 -0.27 6.57 4.44
CA THR A 46 0.94 7.39 4.50
C THR A 46 1.87 6.88 5.58
N LEU A 47 3.16 7.12 5.38
CA LEU A 47 4.22 6.81 6.32
C LEU A 47 5.32 7.87 6.17
N GLU A 48 6.01 8.20 7.26
CA GLU A 48 7.20 9.05 7.19
C GLU A 48 8.32 8.39 6.37
N ALA A 49 9.23 9.20 5.83
CA ALA A 49 10.29 8.70 4.94
C ALA A 49 11.21 7.68 5.61
N GLU A 50 11.63 7.95 6.85
CA GLU A 50 12.54 7.07 7.57
C GLU A 50 11.92 5.71 7.94
N PRO A 51 10.70 5.64 8.52
CA PRO A 51 9.99 4.37 8.70
C PRO A 51 9.83 3.56 7.40
N ALA A 52 9.59 4.22 6.26
CA ALA A 52 9.40 3.53 4.98
C ALA A 52 10.71 2.90 4.51
N LEU A 53 11.81 3.66 4.62
CA LEU A 53 13.15 3.17 4.33
C LEU A 53 13.52 1.96 5.20
N ARG A 54 13.23 2.03 6.51
CA ARG A 54 13.51 0.93 7.45
C ARG A 54 12.72 -0.33 7.11
N ILE A 55 11.44 -0.19 6.80
CA ILE A 55 10.58 -1.31 6.37
C ILE A 55 11.12 -1.94 5.08
N SER A 56 11.37 -1.14 4.04
CA SER A 56 11.88 -1.64 2.76
C SER A 56 13.24 -2.33 2.91
N LYS A 57 14.15 -1.75 3.70
CA LYS A 57 15.45 -2.35 4.02
C LYS A 57 15.31 -3.70 4.73
N HIS A 58 14.38 -3.82 5.68
CA HIS A 58 14.14 -5.08 6.38
C HIS A 58 13.67 -6.20 5.44
N PHE A 59 12.76 -5.86 4.52
CA PHE A 59 12.23 -6.80 3.53
C PHE A 59 13.18 -7.04 2.34
N GLY A 60 14.31 -6.32 2.25
CA GLY A 60 15.26 -6.43 1.14
C GLY A 60 14.70 -5.97 -0.20
N VAL A 61 13.70 -5.08 -0.19
CA VAL A 61 13.05 -4.55 -1.40
C VAL A 61 13.42 -3.08 -1.60
N GLY A 62 13.33 -2.59 -2.84
CA GLY A 62 13.45 -1.17 -3.12
C GLY A 62 12.39 -0.37 -2.39
N VAL A 63 12.71 0.86 -1.98
CA VAL A 63 11.72 1.76 -1.37
C VAL A 63 10.57 2.00 -2.36
N ASP A 64 10.90 2.21 -3.63
CA ASP A 64 9.94 2.49 -4.71
C ASP A 64 9.07 1.28 -5.10
N ASP A 65 9.49 0.06 -4.72
CA ASP A 65 8.70 -1.16 -4.94
C ASP A 65 7.51 -1.23 -3.98
N LEU A 66 7.66 -0.67 -2.78
CA LEU A 66 6.69 -0.77 -1.68
C LEU A 66 5.97 0.56 -1.41
N PHE A 67 6.64 1.68 -1.66
CA PHE A 67 6.16 3.03 -1.36
C PHE A 67 6.34 3.96 -2.56
N LEU A 68 5.42 4.89 -2.71
CA LEU A 68 5.53 6.01 -3.65
C LEU A 68 6.04 7.24 -2.90
N VAL A 69 6.94 7.99 -3.54
CA VAL A 69 7.24 9.37 -3.15
C VAL A 69 5.97 10.18 -3.39
N GLY A 70 5.37 10.69 -2.32
CA GLY A 70 4.13 11.43 -2.42
C GLY A 70 4.37 12.81 -3.04
N ALA A 71 4.26 12.93 -4.36
CA ALA A 71 3.69 14.13 -4.93
C ALA A 71 2.18 14.00 -4.73
N SER A 72 1.53 14.97 -4.07
CA SER A 72 0.08 15.02 -3.96
C SER A 72 -0.55 15.19 -5.35
N SER A 73 -0.64 14.11 -6.10
CA SER A 73 -1.33 14.06 -7.38
C SER A 73 -2.56 13.19 -7.19
N ASN A 74 -3.70 13.86 -7.24
CA ASN A 74 -5.04 13.28 -7.26
C ASN A 74 -5.18 12.40 -8.54
N ALA A 75 -4.60 11.20 -8.52
CA ALA A 75 -4.67 10.25 -9.64
C ALA A 75 -5.93 9.41 -9.47
N GLY A 76 -6.83 9.56 -10.45
CA GLY A 76 -8.22 9.16 -10.41
C GLY A 76 -8.47 7.70 -10.11
N ARG A 77 -9.63 7.48 -9.49
CA ARG A 77 -10.33 6.19 -9.46
C ARG A 77 -10.41 5.62 -10.88
N SER A 78 -9.62 4.59 -11.14
CA SER A 78 -9.87 3.66 -12.25
C SER A 78 -11.14 2.87 -11.94
N HIS A 79 -12.28 3.35 -12.43
CA HIS A 79 -13.50 2.56 -12.50
C HIS A 79 -13.54 1.87 -13.86
N GLN A 80 -12.96 0.67 -13.88
CA GLN A 80 -13.16 -0.33 -14.91
C GLN A 80 -14.45 -1.07 -14.55
N GLY A 81 -15.53 -0.74 -15.24
CA GLY A 81 -16.76 -1.53 -15.33
C GLY A 81 -17.15 -1.57 -16.81
N SER A 82 -16.63 -2.54 -17.54
CA SER A 82 -17.34 -3.76 -17.92
C SER A 82 -18.34 -3.51 -19.05
N GLY A 83 -17.96 -3.95 -20.25
CA GLY A 83 -18.84 -3.90 -21.41
C GLY A 83 -20.02 -4.86 -21.30
N THR A 84 -21.13 -4.44 -21.90
CA THR A 84 -22.25 -5.18 -22.53
C THR A 84 -23.30 -4.10 -22.82
N ALA A 85 -24.03 -3.98 -23.93
CA ALA A 85 -24.30 -4.83 -25.07
C ALA A 85 -24.89 -3.98 -26.22
N ALA A 86 -24.76 -4.50 -27.45
CA ALA A 86 -25.71 -4.45 -28.55
C ALA A 86 -26.24 -3.08 -29.07
N MET A 87 -25.65 -2.66 -30.19
CA MET A 87 -26.33 -2.48 -31.48
C MET A 87 -27.87 -2.39 -31.45
N ARG A 88 -28.41 -1.23 -31.86
CA ARG A 88 -29.54 -1.18 -32.81
C ARG A 88 -29.67 0.19 -33.51
N LYS A 89 -29.59 0.09 -34.84
CA LYS A 89 -29.97 1.00 -35.93
C LYS A 89 -31.34 1.67 -35.71
N SER A 90 -31.48 2.95 -36.07
CA SER A 90 -32.12 3.38 -37.32
C SER A 90 -32.48 4.88 -37.29
N ALA A 91 -32.12 5.54 -38.39
CA ALA A 91 -32.66 6.82 -38.82
C ALA A 91 -34.06 6.64 -39.42
N ALA A 92 -34.90 7.66 -39.24
CA ALA A 92 -35.95 8.08 -40.16
C ALA A 92 -36.21 9.57 -39.90
#